data_AF-A0A7I5EDD7-F1
#
_entry.id   AF-A0A7I5EDD7-F1
#
_cell.length_a   1.000
_cell.length_b   1.000
_cell.length_c   1.000
_cell.angle_alpha   90.00
_cell.angle_beta   90.00
_cell.angle_gamma   90.00
#
_symmetry.space_group_name_H-M   'P 1'
#
loop_
_entity.id
_entity.type
_entity.pdbx_description
1 polymer ?
#
loop_
_entity_poly.entity_id
_entity_poly.type
_entity_poly.pdbx_seq_one_letter_code
_entity_poly.pdbx_strand_id
1 'polypeptide(L)'
;MKIALLLSFVYCFVVWIYTFLFVKIVYYPYRFVWNSPYEHGIMNKILSQVDFVVSMFCMSLTFLVHIAMVITICKLSNRRNVRQNERQLLIHATLLFGVLATLIFVYHYSDSIIPNTEWAYVGIEIYWILYCGLNPILYLAFSKSIRRTYLRFVRLAPQKRQNIVTVVAASRY
;
A
#
# COMPACT_ATOMS: atom_id res chain seq x y z
N MET A 1 20.28 -4.42 7.30
CA MET A 1 19.28 -4.12 6.25
C MET A 1 19.12 -5.22 5.20
N LYS A 2 20.20 -5.72 4.56
CA LYS A 2 20.09 -6.74 3.49
C LYS A 2 19.38 -8.04 3.92
N ILE A 3 19.69 -8.53 5.13
CA ILE A 3 19.08 -9.75 5.69
C ILE A 3 17.58 -9.56 5.96
N ALA A 4 17.18 -8.42 6.52
CA ALA A 4 15.76 -8.10 6.76
C ALA A 4 14.96 -7.98 5.45
N LEU A 5 15.57 -7.39 4.42
CA LEU A 5 14.99 -7.33 3.07
C LEU A 5 14.81 -8.72 2.45
N LEU A 6 15.82 -9.59 2.57
CA LEU A 6 15.75 -10.96 2.09
C LEU A 6 14.65 -11.75 2.83
N LEU A 7 14.59 -11.65 4.15
CA LEU A 7 13.56 -12.31 4.95
C LEU A 7 12.15 -11.81 4.61
N SER A 8 11.97 -10.50 4.44
CA SER A 8 10.68 -9.92 4.00
C SER A 8 10.29 -10.42 2.60
N PHE A 9 11.25 -10.52 1.68
CA PHE A 9 10.98 -11.00 0.33
C PHE A 9 10.58 -12.48 0.34
N VAL A 10 11.33 -13.32 1.06
CA VAL A 10 11.01 -14.74 1.22
C VAL A 10 9.64 -14.91 1.86
N TYR A 11 9.32 -14.13 2.90
CA TYR A 11 8.00 -14.14 3.52
C TYR A 11 6.89 -13.79 2.53
N CYS A 12 7.02 -12.68 1.79
CA CYS A 12 6.04 -12.28 0.77
C CYS A 12 5.88 -13.35 -0.32
N PHE A 13 6.98 -13.98 -0.74
CA PHE A 13 6.96 -15.01 -1.77
C PHE A 13 6.28 -16.30 -1.29
N VAL A 14 6.56 -16.74 -0.06
CA VAL A 14 5.91 -17.90 0.56
C VAL A 14 4.42 -17.65 0.76
N VAL A 15 4.05 -16.47 1.27
CA VAL A 15 2.64 -16.09 1.42
C VAL A 15 1.96 -16.05 0.05
N TRP A 16 2.58 -15.48 -0.97
CA TRP A 16 2.01 -15.43 -2.32
C TRP A 16 1.78 -16.82 -2.92
N ILE A 17 2.74 -17.73 -2.80
CA ILE A 17 2.58 -19.13 -3.23
C ILE A 17 1.44 -19.80 -2.46
N TYR A 18 1.37 -19.59 -1.14
CA TYR A 18 0.31 -20.13 -0.30
C TYR A 18 -1.07 -19.63 -0.74
N THR A 19 -1.24 -18.32 -0.92
CA THR A 19 -2.52 -17.75 -1.38
C THR A 19 -2.89 -18.29 -2.76
N PHE A 20 -1.92 -18.37 -3.69
CA PHE A 20 -2.16 -18.86 -5.04
C PHE A 20 -2.58 -20.35 -5.08
N LEU A 21 -1.98 -21.19 -4.24
CA LEU A 21 -2.26 -22.63 -4.23
C LEU A 21 -3.55 -23.00 -3.49
N PHE A 22 -3.86 -22.30 -2.39
CA PHE A 22 -4.94 -22.70 -1.48
C PHE A 22 -6.20 -21.84 -1.59
N VAL A 23 -6.11 -20.59 -2.05
CA VAL A 23 -7.27 -19.71 -2.17
C VAL A 23 -7.86 -19.83 -3.58
N LYS A 24 -8.75 -20.81 -3.76
CA LYS A 24 -9.56 -20.93 -4.97
C LYS A 24 -10.80 -20.07 -4.82
N ILE A 25 -10.82 -18.92 -5.46
CA ILE A 25 -11.99 -18.02 -5.46
C ILE A 25 -12.89 -18.39 -6.64
N VAL A 26 -14.16 -18.69 -6.37
CA VAL A 26 -15.19 -18.92 -7.38
C VAL A 26 -16.18 -17.77 -7.33
N TYR A 27 -16.51 -17.22 -8.50
CA TYR A 27 -17.53 -16.19 -8.60
C TYR A 27 -18.93 -16.82 -8.58
N TYR A 28 -19.77 -16.39 -7.65
CA TYR A 28 -21.14 -16.84 -7.53
C TYR A 28 -22.10 -15.78 -8.10
N PRO A 29 -22.59 -15.95 -9.35
CA PRO A 29 -23.35 -14.92 -10.05
C PRO A 29 -24.71 -14.61 -9.41
N TYR A 30 -25.27 -15.54 -8.63
CA TYR A 30 -26.55 -15.36 -7.95
C TYR A 30 -26.47 -14.53 -6.66
N ARG A 31 -25.26 -14.31 -6.12
CA ARG A 31 -25.01 -13.47 -4.94
C ARG A 31 -24.13 -12.25 -5.25
N PHE A 32 -23.59 -12.16 -6.48
CA PHE A 32 -22.58 -11.17 -6.85
C PHE A 32 -21.36 -11.13 -5.91
N VAL A 33 -20.98 -12.28 -5.36
CA VAL A 33 -19.86 -12.41 -4.41
C VAL A 33 -18.80 -13.36 -4.97
N TRP A 34 -17.54 -12.96 -4.78
CA TRP A 34 -16.38 -13.83 -4.94
C TRP A 34 -16.19 -14.62 -3.65
N ASN A 35 -16.43 -15.93 -3.66
CA ASN A 35 -16.31 -16.74 -2.46
C ASN A 35 -15.59 -18.06 -2.75
N SER A 36 -14.98 -18.64 -1.72
CA SER A 36 -14.36 -19.96 -1.85
C SER A 36 -15.45 -21.03 -1.98
N PRO A 37 -15.35 -21.97 -2.94
CA PRO A 37 -16.38 -22.98 -3.18
C PRO A 37 -16.50 -24.02 -2.08
N TYR A 38 -15.64 -23.95 -1.08
CA TYR A 38 -15.61 -24.83 0.09
C TYR A 38 -16.12 -24.13 1.35
N GLU A 39 -17.02 -23.16 1.23
CA GLU A 39 -17.58 -22.36 2.33
C GLU A 39 -18.02 -23.20 3.55
N HIS A 40 -18.40 -24.47 3.36
CA HIS A 40 -18.86 -25.38 4.42
C HIS A 40 -17.83 -26.46 4.83
N GLY A 41 -16.62 -26.45 4.27
CA GLY A 41 -15.57 -27.43 4.55
C GLY A 41 -14.72 -27.09 5.79
N ILE A 42 -14.33 -28.10 6.57
CA ILE A 42 -13.44 -27.95 7.74
C ILE A 42 -12.14 -27.23 7.37
N MET A 43 -11.58 -27.53 6.18
CA MET A 43 -10.36 -26.90 5.68
C MET A 43 -10.49 -25.38 5.50
N ASN A 44 -11.68 -24.87 5.15
CA ASN A 44 -11.88 -23.44 4.91
C ASN A 44 -11.97 -22.65 6.22
N LYS A 45 -12.54 -23.24 7.28
CA LYS A 45 -12.51 -22.64 8.64
C LYS A 45 -11.08 -22.52 9.15
N ILE A 46 -10.26 -23.57 8.96
CA ILE A 46 -8.85 -23.56 9.34
C ILE A 46 -8.10 -22.52 8.52
N LEU A 47 -8.32 -22.48 7.19
CA LEU A 47 -7.67 -21.52 6.29
C LEU A 47 -8.02 -20.07 6.68
N SER A 48 -9.29 -19.77 6.90
CA SER A 48 -9.75 -18.44 7.32
C SER A 48 -9.17 -18.01 8.67
N GLN A 49 -9.07 -18.93 9.63
CA GLN A 49 -8.41 -18.65 10.91
C GLN A 49 -6.90 -18.40 10.75
N VAL A 50 -6.22 -19.19 9.93
CA VAL A 50 -4.79 -18.99 9.63
C VAL A 50 -4.59 -17.64 8.94
N ASP A 51 -5.38 -17.32 7.92
CA ASP A 51 -5.33 -16.04 7.21
C ASP A 51 -5.56 -14.86 8.15
N PHE A 52 -6.51 -14.97 9.08
CA PHE A 52 -6.74 -13.94 10.10
C PHE A 52 -5.54 -13.77 11.03
N VAL A 53 -4.98 -14.87 11.55
CA VAL A 53 -3.82 -14.83 12.46
C VAL A 53 -2.60 -14.25 11.76
N VAL A 54 -2.34 -14.68 10.52
CA VAL A 54 -1.25 -14.16 9.69
C VAL A 54 -1.44 -12.68 9.40
N SER A 55 -2.66 -12.25 9.07
CA SER A 55 -3.00 -10.84 8.83
C SER A 55 -2.80 -10.00 10.09
N MET A 56 -3.27 -10.45 11.25
CA MET A 56 -3.10 -9.76 12.53
C MET A 56 -1.62 -9.65 12.93
N PHE A 57 -0.83 -10.70 12.71
CA PHE A 57 0.60 -10.69 12.95
C PHE A 57 1.31 -9.69 12.02
N CYS A 58 1.00 -9.73 10.72
CA CYS A 58 1.55 -8.80 9.74
C CYS A 58 1.22 -7.35 10.09
N MET A 59 -0.05 -7.07 10.42
CA MET A 59 -0.53 -5.75 10.82
C MET A 59 0.20 -5.22 12.05
N SER A 60 0.35 -6.06 13.08
CA SER A 60 1.09 -5.72 14.30
C SER A 60 2.55 -5.40 14.01
N LEU A 61 3.20 -6.19 13.15
CA LEU A 61 4.59 -5.97 12.78
C LEU A 61 4.76 -4.68 11.98
N THR A 62 3.87 -4.40 11.01
CA THR A 62 3.86 -3.12 10.29
C THR A 62 3.59 -1.93 11.21
N PHE A 63 2.75 -2.07 12.23
CA PHE A 63 2.49 -1.02 13.22
C PHE A 63 3.75 -0.72 14.04
N LEU A 64 4.44 -1.75 14.54
CA LEU A 64 5.70 -1.58 15.27
C LEU A 64 6.77 -0.92 14.40
N VAL A 65 6.87 -1.31 13.13
CA VAL A 65 7.78 -0.70 12.15
C VAL A 65 7.43 0.77 11.91
N HIS A 66 6.15 1.13 11.82
CA HIS A 66 5.72 2.53 11.72
C HIS A 66 6.08 3.34 12.97
N ILE A 67 5.86 2.80 14.18
CA ILE A 67 6.27 3.43 15.43
C ILE A 67 7.79 3.65 15.43
N ALA A 68 8.58 2.65 15.08
CA ALA A 68 10.03 2.75 15.02
C ALA A 68 10.49 3.82 14.01
N MET A 69 9.84 3.91 12.85
CA MET A 69 10.10 4.97 11.86
C MET A 69 9.76 6.36 12.42
N VAL A 70 8.60 6.53 13.06
CA VAL A 70 8.19 7.81 13.69
C VAL A 70 9.20 8.22 14.77
N ILE A 71 9.58 7.30 15.66
CA ILE A 71 10.57 7.56 16.72
C ILE A 71 11.92 7.97 16.11
N THR A 72 12.38 7.26 15.08
CA THR A 72 13.64 7.55 14.40
C THR A 72 13.62 8.96 13.80
N ILE A 73 12.51 9.33 13.15
CA ILE A 73 12.34 10.66 12.55
C ILE A 73 12.23 11.74 13.64
N CYS A 74 11.47 11.53 14.71
CA CYS A 74 11.39 12.49 15.82
C CYS A 74 12.78 12.72 16.45
N LYS A 75 13.56 11.65 16.64
CA LYS A 75 14.92 11.72 17.18
C LYS A 75 15.89 12.42 16.22
N LEU A 76 15.77 12.19 14.91
CA LEU A 76 16.57 12.88 13.88
C LEU A 76 16.13 14.34 13.66
N SER A 77 14.83 14.63 13.77
CA SER A 77 14.26 15.97 13.63
C SER A 77 14.79 16.93 14.69
N ASN A 78 15.14 16.42 15.87
CA ASN A 78 15.77 17.21 16.91
C ASN A 78 17.23 17.59 16.58
N ARG A 79 17.86 16.95 15.57
CA ARG A 79 19.26 17.15 15.19
C ARG A 79 19.47 17.85 13.84
N ARG A 80 18.45 17.97 12.98
CA ARG A 80 18.53 18.71 11.70
C ARG A 80 17.13 18.89 11.10
N ASN A 81 16.99 19.91 10.25
CA ASN A 81 15.88 20.10 9.32
C ASN A 81 15.61 18.79 8.55
N VAL A 82 14.67 17.97 9.02
CA VAL A 82 14.22 16.77 8.32
C VAL A 82 13.73 17.21 6.95
N ARG A 83 14.26 16.54 5.92
CA ARG A 83 13.98 16.89 4.54
C ARG A 83 12.48 16.75 4.33
N GLN A 84 11.80 17.79 3.82
CA GLN A 84 10.34 17.79 3.61
C GLN A 84 9.84 16.52 2.91
N ASN A 85 10.65 15.94 2.01
CA ASN A 85 10.35 14.73 1.29
C ASN A 85 10.22 13.49 2.20
N GLU A 86 11.01 13.37 3.26
CA GLU A 86 10.94 12.23 4.21
C GLU A 86 9.66 12.28 5.03
N ARG A 87 9.26 13.48 5.49
CA ARG A 87 7.99 13.68 6.18
C ARG A 87 6.79 13.36 5.29
N GLN A 88 6.86 13.75 4.02
CA GLN A 88 5.82 13.43 3.03
C GLN A 88 5.71 11.92 2.77
N LEU A 89 6.84 11.21 2.70
CA LEU A 89 6.86 9.75 2.56
C LEU A 89 6.22 9.07 3.78
N LEU A 90 6.52 9.56 4.99
CA LEU A 90 5.96 9.01 6.22
C LEU A 90 4.43 9.20 6.27
N ILE A 91 3.94 10.40 5.97
CA ILE A 91 2.49 10.69 5.93
C ILE A 91 1.79 9.77 4.92
N HIS A 92 2.39 9.58 3.74
CA HIS A 92 1.87 8.65 2.73
C HIS A 92 1.79 7.22 3.28
N ALA A 93 2.87 6.70 3.87
CA ALA A 93 2.89 5.35 4.44
C ALA A 93 1.86 5.18 5.56
N THR A 94 1.73 6.17 6.46
CA THR A 94 0.75 6.16 7.55
C THR A 94 -0.69 6.17 7.04
N LEU A 95 -1.00 6.98 6.01
CA LEU A 95 -2.34 7.00 5.41
C LEU A 95 -2.68 5.64 4.78
N LEU A 96 -1.77 5.05 4.01
CA LEU A 96 -1.97 3.72 3.42
C LEU A 96 -2.15 2.64 4.47
N PHE A 97 -1.34 2.67 5.53
CA PHE A 97 -1.46 1.72 6.62
C PHE A 97 -2.82 1.85 7.33
N GLY A 98 -3.27 3.08 7.59
CA GLY A 98 -4.58 3.32 8.20
C GLY A 98 -5.74 2.81 7.36
N VAL A 99 -5.72 3.10 6.05
CA VAL A 99 -6.76 2.59 5.12
C VAL A 99 -6.74 1.06 5.09
N LEU A 100 -5.57 0.44 4.93
CA LEU A 100 -5.44 -1.02 4.93
C LEU A 100 -5.92 -1.65 6.25
N ALA A 101 -5.60 -1.03 7.39
CA ALA A 101 -6.05 -1.49 8.70
C ALA A 101 -7.57 -1.48 8.82
N THR A 102 -8.21 -0.37 8.45
CA THR A 102 -9.68 -0.27 8.47
C THR A 102 -10.30 -1.27 7.52
N LEU A 103 -9.68 -1.52 6.37
CA LEU A 103 -10.18 -2.42 5.36
C LEU A 103 -10.13 -3.87 5.84
N ILE A 104 -9.01 -4.32 6.40
CA ILE A 104 -8.87 -5.66 7.00
C ILE A 104 -9.86 -5.83 8.17
N PHE A 105 -10.00 -4.80 9.00
CA PHE A 105 -10.96 -4.82 10.11
C PHE A 105 -12.40 -4.97 9.60
N VAL A 106 -12.82 -4.15 8.62
CA VAL A 106 -14.15 -4.24 8.02
C VAL A 106 -14.36 -5.58 7.34
N TYR A 107 -13.34 -6.13 6.66
CA TYR A 107 -13.45 -7.44 6.01
C TYR A 107 -13.76 -8.55 7.02
N HIS A 108 -13.00 -8.63 8.11
CA HIS A 108 -13.16 -9.69 9.12
C HIS A 108 -14.34 -9.49 10.08
N TYR A 109 -14.75 -8.25 10.34
CA TYR A 109 -15.87 -7.94 11.25
C TYR A 109 -17.12 -7.45 10.51
N SER A 110 -17.18 -7.63 9.19
CA SER A 110 -18.31 -7.22 8.34
C SER A 110 -19.63 -7.76 8.86
N ASP A 111 -19.68 -9.04 9.21
CA ASP A 111 -20.88 -9.72 9.73
C ASP A 111 -21.39 -9.15 11.07
N SER A 112 -20.53 -8.48 11.85
CA SER A 112 -20.89 -7.89 13.14
C SER A 112 -21.29 -6.40 13.04
N ILE A 113 -20.78 -5.70 12.03
CA ILE A 113 -20.86 -4.23 11.93
C ILE A 113 -21.87 -3.80 10.87
N ILE A 114 -21.98 -4.56 9.78
CA ILE A 114 -22.78 -4.20 8.61
C ILE A 114 -23.90 -5.24 8.48
N PRO A 115 -25.15 -4.82 8.22
CA PRO A 115 -26.23 -5.78 7.98
C PRO A 115 -25.88 -6.69 6.79
N ASN A 116 -26.06 -8.00 6.99
CA ASN A 116 -25.81 -9.06 6.01
C ASN A 116 -26.70 -8.88 4.77
N THR A 117 -26.25 -8.03 3.87
CA THR A 117 -26.89 -7.67 2.61
C THR A 117 -25.86 -7.81 1.50
N GLU A 118 -26.30 -8.18 0.29
CA GLU A 118 -25.39 -8.34 -0.86
C GLU A 118 -24.60 -7.04 -1.17
N TRP A 119 -25.22 -5.89 -0.89
CA TRP A 119 -24.61 -4.56 -1.01
C TRP A 119 -23.42 -4.34 -0.06
N ALA A 120 -23.40 -4.99 1.10
CA ALA A 120 -22.28 -4.91 2.03
C ALA A 120 -21.01 -5.52 1.41
N TYR A 121 -21.13 -6.71 0.82
CA TYR A 121 -20.01 -7.38 0.15
C TYR A 121 -19.51 -6.58 -1.06
N VAL A 122 -20.42 -6.05 -1.88
CA VAL A 122 -20.07 -5.17 -3.01
C VAL A 122 -19.32 -3.92 -2.52
N GLY A 123 -19.75 -3.33 -1.41
CA GLY A 123 -19.09 -2.18 -0.81
C GLY A 123 -17.66 -2.47 -0.35
N ILE A 124 -17.42 -3.64 0.24
CA ILE A 124 -16.09 -4.08 0.69
C ILE A 124 -15.15 -4.31 -0.51
N GLU A 125 -15.65 -4.94 -1.57
CA GLU A 125 -14.88 -5.15 -2.80
C GLU A 125 -14.53 -3.82 -3.50
N ILE A 126 -15.48 -2.88 -3.56
CA ILE A 126 -15.20 -1.53 -4.07
C ILE A 126 -14.13 -0.84 -3.21
N TYR A 127 -14.18 -1.04 -1.89
CA TYR A 127 -13.18 -0.45 -0.99
C TYR A 127 -11.77 -0.99 -1.26
N TRP A 128 -11.63 -2.30 -1.53
CA TRP A 128 -10.36 -2.91 -1.97
C TRP A 128 -9.83 -2.30 -3.27
N ILE A 129 -10.69 -2.10 -4.25
CA ILE A 129 -10.31 -1.48 -5.53
C ILE A 129 -9.83 -0.04 -5.31
N LEU A 130 -10.54 0.74 -4.49
CA LEU A 130 -10.15 2.11 -4.16
C LEU A 130 -8.81 2.16 -3.42
N TYR A 131 -8.52 1.18 -2.54
CA TYR A 131 -7.23 1.05 -1.89
C TYR A 131 -6.08 0.88 -2.89
N CYS A 132 -6.24 0.01 -3.89
CA CYS A 132 -5.27 -0.15 -4.97
C CYS A 132 -5.05 1.16 -5.76
N GLY A 133 -6.11 1.96 -5.96
CA GLY A 133 -6.07 3.26 -6.62
C GLY A 133 -5.44 4.39 -5.79
N LEU A 134 -5.41 4.28 -4.46
CA LEU A 134 -4.85 5.31 -3.58
C LEU A 134 -3.33 5.45 -3.75
N ASN A 135 -2.61 4.36 -3.98
CA ASN A 135 -1.15 4.37 -4.17
C ASN A 135 -0.68 5.39 -5.24
N PRO A 136 -1.12 5.31 -6.51
CA PRO A 136 -0.70 6.27 -7.54
C PRO A 136 -1.16 7.70 -7.23
N ILE A 137 -2.35 7.89 -6.65
CA ILE A 137 -2.87 9.21 -6.26
C ILE A 137 -1.97 9.85 -5.21
N LEU A 138 -1.59 9.11 -4.17
CA LEU A 138 -0.73 9.58 -3.11
C LEU A 138 0.69 9.88 -3.61
N TYR A 139 1.23 9.08 -4.55
CA TYR A 139 2.50 9.42 -5.22
C TYR A 139 2.41 10.74 -5.99
N LEU A 140 1.31 11.00 -6.70
CA LEU A 140 1.09 12.27 -7.40
C LEU A 140 0.91 13.44 -6.43
N ALA A 141 0.22 13.25 -5.30
CA ALA A 141 -0.01 14.28 -4.31
C ALA A 141 1.28 14.68 -3.57
N PHE A 142 2.03 13.69 -3.09
CA PHE A 142 3.14 13.91 -2.15
C PHE A 142 4.51 13.97 -2.82
N SER A 143 4.74 13.29 -3.96
CA SER A 143 6.04 13.32 -4.63
C SER A 143 6.10 14.40 -5.72
N LYS A 144 6.68 15.55 -5.38
CA LYS A 144 6.93 16.64 -6.35
C LYS A 144 7.72 16.18 -7.58
N SER A 145 8.63 15.22 -7.41
CA SER A 145 9.42 14.66 -8.51
C SER A 145 8.53 13.89 -9.49
N ILE A 146 7.77 12.92 -8.97
CA ILE A 146 6.88 12.07 -9.77
C ILE A 146 5.79 12.92 -10.41
N ARG A 147 5.18 13.84 -9.66
CA ARG A 147 4.18 14.78 -10.19
C ARG A 147 4.70 15.61 -11.37
N ARG A 148 5.93 16.13 -11.28
CA ARG A 148 6.55 16.91 -12.38
C ARG A 148 6.86 16.05 -13.60
N THR A 149 7.22 14.79 -13.41
CA THR A 149 7.45 13.85 -14.52
C THR A 149 6.14 13.48 -15.18
N TYR A 150 5.10 13.16 -14.40
CA TYR A 150 3.77 12.84 -14.89
C TYR A 150 3.13 14.02 -15.63
N LEU A 151 3.16 15.23 -15.08
CA LEU A 151 2.64 16.43 -15.76
C LEU A 151 3.42 16.78 -17.05
N ARG A 152 4.71 16.44 -17.13
CA ARG A 152 5.48 16.53 -18.38
C ARG A 152 5.06 15.47 -19.40
N PHE A 153 4.81 14.24 -18.95
CA PHE A 153 4.32 13.16 -19.80
C PHE A 153 2.96 13.50 -20.43
N VAL A 154 2.04 14.08 -19.63
CA VAL A 154 0.70 14.52 -20.09
C VAL A 154 0.76 15.87 -20.84
N ARG A 155 1.96 16.44 -21.07
CA ARG A 155 2.18 17.74 -21.75
C ARG A 155 1.47 18.96 -21.11
N LEU A 156 1.04 18.84 -19.85
CA LEU A 156 0.35 19.92 -19.12
C LEU A 156 1.33 20.86 -18.39
N ALA A 157 2.62 20.54 -18.32
CA ALA A 157 3.64 21.38 -17.69
C ALA A 157 4.55 22.06 -18.72
N PRO A 158 4.85 23.36 -18.57
CA PRO A 158 5.77 24.07 -19.45
C PRO A 158 7.16 23.46 -19.36
N GLN A 159 7.73 23.12 -20.52
CA GLN A 159 9.08 22.61 -20.65
C GLN A 159 10.05 23.72 -20.24
N LYS A 160 10.71 23.56 -19.09
CA LYS A 160 11.73 24.52 -18.65
C LYS A 160 12.88 24.46 -19.67
N ARG A 161 13.01 25.47 -20.54
CA ARG A 161 14.19 25.66 -21.39
C ARG A 161 15.42 25.59 -20.50
N GLN A 162 16.25 24.57 -20.69
CA GLN A 162 17.60 24.59 -20.16
C GLN A 162 18.35 25.65 -20.98
N ASN A 163 18.61 26.80 -20.37
CA ASN A 163 19.58 27.74 -20.91
C ASN A 163 20.95 27.05 -20.82
N ILE A 164 21.38 26.48 -21.93
CA ILE A 164 22.77 26.07 -22.15
C ILE A 164 23.57 27.38 -22.16
N VAL A 165 24.19 27.70 -21.03
CA VAL A 165 25.20 28.77 -20.99
C VAL A 165 26.49 28.14 -21.52
N THR A 166 26.70 28.27 -22.83
CA THR A 166 27.99 27.99 -23.48
C THR A 166 28.97 29.05 -23.00
N VAL A 167 29.85 28.69 -22.05
CA VAL A 167 31.00 29.52 -21.71
C VAL A 167 31.98 29.40 -22.88
N VAL A 168 31.92 30.37 -23.80
CA VAL A 168 32.95 30.54 -24.84
C VAL A 168 34.19 31.09 -24.14
N ALA A 169 35.14 30.22 -23.82
CA ALA A 169 36.46 30.63 -23.39
C ALA A 169 37.17 31.30 -24.57
N ALA A 170 37.16 32.62 -24.62
CA ALA A 170 37.99 33.39 -25.52
C ALA A 170 39.44 33.40 -24.98
N SER A 171 40.30 32.50 -25.46
CA SER A 171 41.75 32.68 -25.32
C SER A 171 42.21 33.65 -26.41
N ARG A 172 42.54 34.89 -26.03
CA ARG A 172 43.28 35.80 -26.89
C ARG A 172 44.73 35.31 -27.03
N TYR A 173 45.21 35.32 -28.26
CA TYR A 173 46.61 35.21 -28.66
C TYR A 173 47.43 36.39 -28.15
#